data_AF-I0R7A0-F1
#
_entry.id   AF-I0R7A0-F1
#
_cell.length_a   1.000
_cell.length_b   1.000
_cell.length_c   1.000
_cell.angle_alpha   90.00
_cell.angle_beta   90.00
_cell.angle_gamma   90.00
#
_symmetry.space_group_name_H-M   'P 1'
#
loop_
_entity.id
_entity.type
_entity.pdbx_description
1 polymer ?
#
loop_
_entity_poly.entity_id
_entity_poly.type
_entity_poly.pdbx_seq_one_letter_code
_entity_poly.pdbx_strand_id
1 'polypeptide(L)' 'MNKELGLVSIVRRKKPTYESGEAHKKFDNLINQNFTASGINQKWATDFTYLFLSGGDVRYNCTIIDLYTK' A
#
# COMPACT_ATOMS: atom_id res chain seq x y z
N MET A 1 15.98 26.09 34.22
CA MET A 1 15.21 26.19 32.96
C MET A 1 13.93 25.35 32.95
N ASN A 2 13.95 24.03 32.69
CA ASN A 2 12.70 23.27 32.52
C ASN A 2 11.81 23.19 33.79
N LYS A 3 12.41 23.08 34.99
CA LYS A 3 11.69 23.11 36.28
C LYS A 3 11.15 24.51 36.64
N GLU A 4 11.90 25.55 36.34
CA GLU A 4 11.51 26.95 36.61
C GLU A 4 10.43 27.44 35.64
N LEU A 5 10.44 26.94 34.40
CA LEU A 5 9.44 27.25 33.37
C LEU A 5 8.21 26.33 33.42
N GLY A 6 8.13 25.38 34.37
CA GLY A 6 7.01 24.45 34.51
C GLY A 6 6.84 23.48 33.33
N LEU A 7 7.88 23.25 32.53
CA LEU A 7 7.79 22.43 31.33
C LEU A 7 7.76 20.94 31.70
N VAL A 8 6.65 20.29 31.36
CA VAL A 8 6.47 18.84 31.53
C VAL A 8 6.47 18.15 30.17
N SER A 9 7.03 16.94 30.11
CA SER A 9 6.96 16.11 28.91
C SER A 9 5.50 15.73 28.65
N ILE A 10 4.99 16.03 27.45
CA ILE A 10 3.73 15.46 26.97
C ILE A 10 4.02 14.00 26.61
N VAL A 11 3.87 13.12 27.61
CA VAL A 11 4.04 11.68 27.39
C VAL A 11 2.94 11.24 26.44
N ARG A 12 3.32 10.76 25.25
CA ARG A 12 2.36 10.15 24.32
C ARG A 12 1.60 9.06 25.07
N ARG A 13 0.26 9.10 25.04
CA ARG A 13 -0.57 8.03 25.61
C ARG A 13 -0.05 6.69 25.12
N LYS A 14 0.13 5.74 26.04
CA LYS A 14 0.49 4.37 25.72
C LYS A 14 -0.53 3.84 24.72
N LYS A 15 -0.06 3.29 23.59
CA LYS A 15 -0.96 2.64 22.63
C LYS A 15 -1.74 1.55 23.38
N PRO A 16 -3.05 1.43 23.16
CA PRO A 16 -3.82 0.31 23.73
C PRO A 16 -3.19 -1.02 23.31
N THR A 17 -3.34 -2.03 24.16
CA THR A 17 -2.88 -3.38 23.85
C THR A 17 -3.57 -3.84 22.58
N TYR A 18 -2.79 -4.29 21.59
CA TYR A 18 -3.35 -4.86 20.38
C TYR A 18 -4.08 -6.16 20.74
N GLU A 19 -5.39 -6.20 20.52
CA GLU A 19 -6.17 -7.43 20.63
C GLU A 19 -6.28 -8.04 19.23
N SER A 20 -5.78 -9.27 19.11
CA SER A 20 -5.92 -10.09 17.91
C SER A 20 -7.38 -10.51 17.75
N GLY A 21 -8.16 -9.75 16.97
CA GLY A 21 -9.47 -10.19 16.48
C GLY A 21 -9.36 -10.97 15.17
N GLU A 22 -10.46 -11.54 14.69
CA GLU A 22 -10.52 -11.96 13.28
C GLU A 22 -10.17 -10.77 12.39
N ALA A 23 -9.27 -11.00 11.44
CA ALA A 23 -8.95 -10.00 10.43
C ALA A 23 -10.25 -9.55 9.76
N HIS A 24 -10.41 -8.25 9.55
CA HIS A 24 -11.48 -7.71 8.71
C HIS A 24 -11.68 -8.57 7.47
N LYS A 25 -12.94 -8.84 7.12
CA LYS A 25 -13.42 -9.66 5.99
C LYS A 25 -12.32 -10.04 5.00
N LYS A 26 -11.82 -11.28 5.11
CA LYS A 26 -10.91 -11.85 4.12
C LYS A 26 -11.68 -12.12 2.84
N PHE A 27 -11.24 -11.56 1.72
CA PHE A 27 -11.79 -11.86 0.40
C PHE A 27 -11.08 -13.08 -0.20
N ASP A 28 -11.80 -13.81 -1.04
CA ASP A 28 -11.25 -14.98 -1.72
C ASP A 28 -10.16 -14.59 -2.73
N ASN A 29 -9.14 -15.43 -2.85
CA ASN A 29 -8.13 -15.29 -3.89
C ASN A 29 -8.68 -15.80 -5.24
N LEU A 30 -9.43 -14.95 -5.93
CA LEU A 30 -10.10 -15.31 -7.19
C LEU A 30 -9.14 -15.68 -8.32
N ILE A 31 -7.92 -15.16 -8.31
CA ILE A 31 -6.94 -15.39 -9.38
C ILE A 31 -6.08 -16.63 -9.09
N ASN A 32 -5.78 -16.91 -7.82
CA ASN A 32 -4.93 -18.03 -7.41
C ASN A 32 -3.63 -18.15 -8.24
N GLN A 33 -2.97 -17.00 -8.48
CA GLN A 33 -1.77 -16.86 -9.33
C GLN A 33 -1.93 -17.33 -10.80
N ASN A 34 -3.16 -17.56 -11.28
CA ASN A 34 -3.42 -17.83 -12.68
C ASN A 34 -3.46 -16.53 -13.50
N PHE A 35 -2.35 -16.17 -14.12
CA PHE A 35 -2.20 -14.95 -14.93
C PHE A 35 -2.52 -15.12 -16.42
N THR A 36 -3.06 -16.27 -16.82
CA THR A 36 -3.48 -16.55 -18.20
C THR A 36 -4.93 -16.12 -18.40
N ALA A 37 -5.19 -15.36 -19.46
CA ALA A 37 -6.54 -14.99 -19.91
C ALA A 37 -6.85 -15.70 -21.24
N SER A 38 -8.10 -16.11 -21.44
CA SER A 38 -8.57 -16.75 -22.68
C SER A 38 -9.15 -15.78 -23.71
N GLY A 39 -9.41 -14.54 -23.30
CA GLY A 39 -9.88 -13.45 -24.16
C GLY A 39 -9.59 -12.07 -23.57
N ILE A 40 -9.76 -11.04 -24.40
CA ILE A 40 -9.63 -9.63 -23.98
C ILE A 40 -10.53 -9.31 -22.77
N ASN A 41 -10.09 -8.37 -21.94
CA ASN A 41 -10.83 -7.80 -20.81
C ASN A 41 -11.24 -8.79 -19.71
N GLN A 42 -10.57 -9.95 -19.61
CA GLN A 42 -10.87 -10.93 -18.55
C GLN A 42 -10.01 -10.76 -17.30
N LYS A 43 -8.75 -10.37 -17.46
CA LYS A 43 -7.80 -10.15 -16.38
C LYS A 43 -6.89 -9.01 -16.76
N TRP A 44 -6.68 -8.08 -15.84
CA TRP A 44 -5.74 -6.97 -16.00
C TRP A 44 -4.68 -7.05 -14.90
N ALA A 45 -3.44 -6.71 -15.23
CA ALA A 45 -2.42 -6.41 -14.22
C ALA A 45 -2.20 -4.91 -14.18
N THR A 46 -2.08 -4.40 -12.96
CA THR A 46 -1.81 -2.99 -12.72
C THR A 46 -0.62 -2.89 -11.80
N ASP A 47 0.30 -1.98 -12.10
CA ASP A 47 1.45 -1.73 -11.24
C ASP A 47 1.74 -0.23 -11.16
N PHE A 48 2.23 0.19 -9.99
CA PHE A 48 2.72 1.53 -9.75
C PHE A 48 4.22 1.46 -9.52
N THR A 49 4.96 2.15 -10.37
CA THR A 49 6.42 2.25 -10.22
C THR A 49 6.87 3.69 -10.20
N TYR A 50 8.10 3.90 -9.75
CA TYR A 50 8.71 5.20 -9.62
C TYR A 50 9.59 5.47 -10.85
N LEU A 51 9.42 6.64 -11.45
CA LEU A 51 10.33 7.18 -12.44
C LEU A 51 11.18 8.25 -11.75
N PHE A 52 12.47 7.98 -11.64
CA PHE A 52 13.45 8.94 -11.12
C PHE A 52 13.99 9.76 -12.29
N LEU A 53 13.69 11.06 -12.31
CA LEU A 53 14.15 11.97 -13.36
C LEU A 53 15.55 12.49 -13.03
N SER A 54 16.30 12.85 -14.06
CA SER A 54 17.68 13.35 -13.93
C SER A 54 17.80 14.62 -13.06
N GLY A 55 16.72 15.39 -12.91
CA GLY A 55 16.65 16.56 -12.03
C GLY A 55 16.36 16.25 -10.57
N GLY A 56 16.24 14.98 -10.17
CA GLY A 56 15.90 14.57 -8.80
C GLY A 56 14.39 14.49 -8.52
N ASP A 57 13.56 14.95 -9.45
CA ASP A 57 12.11 14.77 -9.40
C ASP A 57 11.72 13.30 -9.49
N VAL A 58 10.72 12.90 -8.72
CA VAL A 58 10.14 11.56 -8.76
C VAL A 58 8.73 11.64 -9.32
N ARG A 59 8.42 10.80 -10.30
CA ARG A 59 7.08 10.63 -10.86
C ARG A 59 6.58 9.22 -10.58
N TYR A 60 5.27 9.07 -10.49
CA TYR A 60 4.62 7.77 -10.39
C TYR A 60 4.11 7.38 -11.77
N ASN A 61 4.54 6.23 -12.27
CA ASN A 61 3.97 5.62 -13.46
C ASN A 61 2.96 4.56 -13.04
N CYS A 62 1.72 4.72 -13.49
CA CYS A 62 0.67 3.72 -13.35
C CYS A 62 0.53 3.00 -14.69
N THR A 63 0.81 1.70 -14.71
CA THR A 63 0.64 0.88 -15.91
C THR A 63 -0.53 -0.06 -15.72
N ILE A 64 -1.34 -0.20 -16.76
CA ILE A 64 -2.45 -1.16 -16.84
C ILE A 64 -2.22 -1.98 -18.09
N ILE A 65 -2.16 -3.31 -17.96
CA ILE A 65 -2.02 -4.24 -19.09
C ILE A 65 -3.17 -5.23 -19.10
N ASP A 66 -3.66 -5.53 -20.31
CA ASP A 66 -4.56 -6.65 -20.52
C ASP A 66 -3.77 -7.96 -20.57
N LEU A 67 -4.15 -8.94 -19.74
CA LEU A 67 -3.39 -10.19 -19.66
C LEU A 67 -3.58 -11.11 -20.88
N TYR A 68 -4.51 -10.81 -21.77
CA TYR A 68 -4.70 -11.56 -23.03
C TYR A 68 -3.80 -11.03 -24.14
N THR A 69 -3.63 -9.72 -24.25
CA THR A 69 -2.87 -9.07 -25.34
C THR A 69 -1.45 -8.66 -24.94
N LYS A 70 -0.90 -9.26 -23.89
CA LYS A 70 0.43 -8.91 -23.35
C LYS A 70 1.53 -8.92 -24.41
#